data_AF-A0A317HZF9-F1
#
_entry.id   AF-A0A317HZF9-F1
#
_cell.length_a   1.000
_cell.length_b   1.000
_cell.length_c   1.000
_cell.angle_alpha   90.00
_cell.angle_beta   90.00
_cell.angle_gamma   90.00
#
_symmetry.space_group_name_H-M   'P 1'
#
loop_
_entity.id
_entity.type
_entity.pdbx_description
1 polymer ?
#
loop_
_entity_poly.entity_id
_entity_poly.type
_entity_poly.pdbx_seq_one_letter_code
_entity_poly.pdbx_strand_id
1 'polypeptide(L)'
;MSQPDHKKDYYEILGVDSDASRADLDRQYKRKAAQHHPDRGGNEEKMKSLNEAYSVLKDASSRRVYDQSRRHKTVANNFVPVSSPPAQDVGVLGHGLSAFLCLSAGAFLLLLVRFQGIWFLWPLAFLAIFVLGFGVLMARSAMRAASANLPVSNLLRRHAGIQEVAFWLVVACCAFGLYLVLNQ
;
A
#
# COMPACT_ATOMS: atom_id res chain seq x y z
N MET A 1 37.44 -4.64 2.14
CA MET A 1 36.47 -3.78 1.42
C MET A 1 35.90 -2.79 2.42
N SER A 2 36.56 -1.65 2.63
CA SER A 2 36.14 -0.63 3.61
C SER A 2 34.84 0.01 3.11
N GLN A 3 33.71 -0.27 3.77
CA GLN A 3 32.47 0.42 3.48
C GLN A 3 32.58 1.88 3.96
N PRO A 4 32.26 2.88 3.12
CA PRO A 4 32.24 4.26 3.57
C PRO A 4 31.08 4.45 4.56
N ASP A 5 31.41 5.11 5.67
CA ASP A 5 30.50 5.48 6.75
C ASP A 5 29.37 6.38 6.21
N HIS A 6 28.26 5.76 5.81
CA HIS A 6 27.09 6.33 5.12
C HIS A 6 26.28 7.32 5.99
N LYS A 7 26.87 7.76 7.11
CA LYS A 7 26.27 8.62 8.13
C LYS A 7 26.75 10.08 8.06
N LYS A 8 27.77 10.39 7.25
CA LYS A 8 28.35 11.74 7.17
C LYS A 8 27.72 12.55 6.04
N ASP A 9 27.28 13.77 6.35
CA ASP A 9 26.65 14.65 5.39
C ASP A 9 27.65 15.12 4.31
N TYR A 10 27.25 15.14 3.04
CA TYR A 10 28.12 15.53 1.92
C TYR A 10 28.61 16.98 2.04
N TYR A 11 27.78 17.86 2.61
CA TYR A 11 28.15 19.24 2.92
C TYR A 11 29.28 19.32 3.96
N GLU A 12 29.23 18.47 4.99
CA GLU A 12 30.28 18.38 6.02
C GLU A 12 31.59 17.83 5.46
N ILE A 13 31.51 16.82 4.57
CA ILE A 13 32.68 16.24 3.89
C ILE A 13 33.41 17.31 3.06
N LEU A 14 32.68 18.15 2.33
CA LEU A 14 33.25 19.29 1.59
C LEU A 14 33.58 20.49 2.48
N GLY A 15 33.03 20.57 3.69
CA GLY A 15 33.21 21.70 4.61
C GLY A 15 32.56 22.97 4.09
N VAL A 16 31.38 22.82 3.51
CA VAL A 16 30.55 23.91 2.99
C VAL A 16 29.20 23.92 3.68
N ASP A 17 28.57 25.09 3.70
CA ASP A 17 27.19 25.19 4.14
C ASP A 17 26.22 24.56 3.11
N SER A 18 25.03 24.16 3.57
CA SER A 18 23.91 23.78 2.72
C SER A 18 23.48 24.86 1.74
N ASP A 19 23.76 26.14 2.02
CA ASP A 19 23.45 27.27 1.13
C ASP A 19 24.60 27.65 0.18
N ALA A 20 25.70 26.89 0.16
CA ALA A 20 26.87 27.21 -0.64
C ALA A 20 26.58 27.23 -2.16
N SER A 21 27.18 28.21 -2.84
CA SER A 21 27.10 28.35 -4.30
C SER A 21 27.99 27.30 -4.99
N ARG A 22 27.71 27.02 -6.27
CA ARG A 22 28.55 26.13 -7.10
C ARG A 22 30.01 26.58 -7.16
N ALA A 23 30.24 27.89 -7.17
CA ALA A 23 31.60 28.44 -7.17
C ALA A 23 32.35 28.12 -5.86
N ASP A 24 31.64 28.11 -4.73
CA ASP A 24 32.22 27.78 -3.42
C ASP A 24 32.49 26.28 -3.30
N LEU A 25 31.59 25.45 -3.82
CA LEU A 25 31.79 24.00 -3.91
C LEU A 25 33.06 23.65 -4.69
N ASP A 26 33.27 24.27 -5.86
CA ASP A 26 34.44 24.03 -6.70
C ASP A 26 35.74 24.50 -6.04
N ARG A 27 35.71 25.69 -5.42
CA ARG A 27 36.87 26.24 -4.70
C ARG A 27 37.27 25.35 -3.52
N GLN A 28 36.29 24.88 -2.75
CA GLN A 28 36.52 24.05 -1.57
C GLN A 28 36.98 22.64 -1.93
N TYR A 29 36.38 22.06 -2.97
CA TYR A 29 36.82 20.78 -3.52
C TYR A 29 38.28 20.83 -3.96
N LYS A 30 38.67 21.82 -4.78
CA LYS A 30 40.07 21.97 -5.25
C LYS A 30 41.06 22.09 -4.10
N ARG A 31 40.71 22.86 -3.06
CA ARG A 31 41.54 23.04 -1.87
C ARG A 31 41.73 21.73 -1.09
N LYS A 32 40.65 20.98 -0.83
CA LYS A 32 40.71 19.71 -0.10
C LYS A 32 41.35 18.59 -0.93
N ALA A 33 41.10 18.56 -2.24
CA ALA A 33 41.72 17.62 -3.17
C ALA A 33 43.24 17.78 -3.22
N ALA A 34 43.75 19.02 -3.23
CA ALA A 34 45.19 19.28 -3.17
C ALA A 34 45.83 18.81 -1.85
N GLN A 35 45.08 18.88 -0.74
CA GLN A 35 45.52 18.44 0.59
C GLN A 35 45.49 16.91 0.77
N HIS A 36 44.54 16.22 0.13
CA HIS A 36 44.36 14.78 0.24
C HIS A 36 44.85 13.99 -0.97
N HIS A 37 45.66 14.60 -1.83
CA HIS A 37 46.20 13.96 -3.03
C HIS A 37 47.11 12.75 -2.67
N PRO A 38 46.94 11.59 -3.32
CA PRO A 38 47.75 10.39 -3.03
C PRO A 38 49.26 10.62 -3.25
N ASP A 39 49.65 11.39 -4.27
CA ASP A 39 51.06 11.74 -4.53
C ASP A 39 51.71 12.57 -3.42
N ARG A 40 50.93 13.19 -2.52
CA ARG A 40 51.43 13.97 -1.38
C ARG A 40 51.31 13.22 -0.04
N GLY A 41 51.10 11.91 -0.09
CA GLY A 41 50.89 11.09 1.12
C GLY A 41 49.49 11.24 1.72
N GLY A 42 48.52 11.71 0.92
CA GLY A 42 47.14 11.86 1.33
C GLY A 42 46.40 10.52 1.49
N ASN A 43 45.30 10.54 2.23
CA ASN A 43 44.49 9.34 2.45
C ASN A 43 43.48 9.16 1.30
N GLU A 44 43.64 8.09 0.53
CA GLU A 44 42.82 7.74 -0.63
C GLU A 44 41.32 7.62 -0.28
N GLU A 45 41.00 7.14 0.92
CA GLU A 45 39.61 7.01 1.39
C GLU A 45 38.93 8.39 1.57
N LYS A 46 39.69 9.39 2.03
CA LYS A 46 39.20 10.77 2.16
C LYS A 46 39.03 11.44 0.80
N MET A 47 39.94 11.17 -0.13
CA MET A 47 39.82 11.65 -1.51
C MET A 47 38.57 11.08 -2.18
N LYS A 48 38.30 9.78 -1.99
CA LYS A 48 37.13 9.11 -2.57
C LYS A 48 35.80 9.70 -2.07
N SER A 49 35.69 9.91 -0.76
CA SER A 49 34.51 10.54 -0.15
C SER A 49 34.32 12.00 -0.58
N LEU A 50 35.41 12.76 -0.77
CA LEU A 50 35.35 14.12 -1.34
C LEU A 50 34.83 14.14 -2.77
N ASN A 51 35.30 13.22 -3.61
CA ASN A 51 34.88 13.11 -5.00
C ASN A 51 33.40 12.75 -5.11
N GLU A 52 32.92 11.84 -4.26
CA GLU A 52 31.51 11.45 -4.19
C GLU A 52 30.63 12.59 -3.70
N ALA A 53 31.03 13.29 -2.62
CA ALA A 53 30.30 14.47 -2.15
C ALA A 53 30.20 15.56 -3.22
N TYR A 54 31.30 15.81 -3.95
CA TYR A 54 31.32 16.80 -5.01
C TYR A 54 30.48 16.39 -6.23
N SER A 55 30.48 15.11 -6.62
CA SER A 55 29.68 14.65 -7.77
C SER A 55 28.18 14.81 -7.51
N VAL A 56 27.74 14.54 -6.28
CA VAL A 56 26.32 14.70 -5.88
C VAL A 56 25.93 16.17 -5.74
N LEU A 57 26.78 17.01 -5.15
CA LEU A 57 26.43 18.42 -4.87
C LEU A 57 26.63 19.37 -6.07
N LYS A 58 27.49 19.01 -7.04
CA LYS A 58 27.76 19.83 -8.23
C LYS A 58 26.53 19.93 -9.13
N ASP A 59 25.82 18.81 -9.33
CA ASP A 59 24.63 18.79 -10.17
C ASP A 59 23.38 19.26 -9.40
N ALA A 60 22.58 20.11 -10.04
CA ALA A 60 21.40 20.66 -9.36
C ALA A 60 20.31 19.60 -9.16
N SER A 61 20.17 18.63 -10.05
CA SER A 61 19.17 17.57 -9.91
C SER A 61 19.57 16.62 -8.77
N SER A 62 20.84 16.19 -8.74
CA SER A 62 21.38 15.31 -7.69
C SER A 62 21.36 15.99 -6.31
N ARG A 63 21.71 17.28 -6.21
CA ARG A 63 21.63 18.05 -4.97
C ARG A 63 20.20 18.10 -4.42
N ARG A 64 19.20 18.33 -5.28
CA ARG A 64 17.78 18.36 -4.87
C ARG A 64 17.32 17.01 -4.30
N VAL A 65 17.68 15.91 -4.95
CA VAL A 65 17.34 14.55 -4.48
C VAL A 65 17.99 14.28 -3.13
N TYR A 66 19.26 14.65 -2.96
CA TYR A 66 19.98 14.52 -1.69
C TYR A 66 19.32 15.34 -0.58
N ASP A 67 19.01 16.61 -0.82
CA ASP A 67 18.36 17.49 0.16
C ASP A 67 16.98 16.98 0.60
N GLN A 68 16.20 16.40 -0.33
CA GLN A 68 14.92 15.77 -0.02
C GLN A 68 15.10 14.55 0.91
N SER A 69 16.07 13.70 0.62
CA SER A 69 16.37 12.52 1.45
C SER A 69 16.87 12.89 2.85
N ARG A 70 17.64 13.98 2.96
CA ARG A 70 18.18 14.51 4.22
C ARG A 70 17.06 15.00 5.14
N ARG A 71 16.07 15.72 4.61
CA ARG A 71 14.91 16.23 5.37
C ARG A 71 14.09 15.11 6.02
N HIS A 72 13.92 13.98 5.34
CA HIS A 72 13.15 12.85 5.87
C HIS A 72 13.82 12.18 7.08
N LYS A 73 15.16 12.20 7.16
CA LYS A 73 15.89 11.66 8.32
C LYS A 73 15.72 12.51 9.59
N THR A 74 15.52 13.82 9.45
CA THR A 74 15.36 14.72 10.60
C THR A 74 14.04 14.51 11.34
N VAL A 75 12.96 14.13 10.65
CA VAL A 75 11.64 13.95 11.26
C VAL A 75 11.59 12.71 12.18
N ALA A 76 12.32 11.65 11.83
CA ALA A 76 12.35 10.41 12.63
C ALA A 76 12.98 10.60 14.02
N ASN A 77 13.89 11.55 14.19
CA ASN A 77 14.59 11.78 15.47
C ASN A 77 13.87 12.76 16.41
N ASN A 78 12.84 13.46 15.96
CA ASN A 78 12.11 14.45 16.76
C ASN A 78 10.75 13.94 17.29
N PHE A 79 10.60 12.63 17.48
CA PHE A 79 9.40 12.08 18.11
C PHE A 79 9.36 12.49 19.59
N VAL A 80 8.57 13.53 19.89
CA VAL A 80 8.18 13.86 21.27
C VAL A 80 7.00 12.96 21.62
N PRO A 81 7.13 12.03 22.59
CA PRO A 81 5.98 11.25 23.03
C PRO A 81 4.96 12.20 23.64
N VAL A 82 3.79 12.29 23.00
CA VAL A 82 2.65 13.04 23.55
C VAL A 82 2.16 12.27 24.77
N SER A 83 2.41 12.82 25.96
CA SER A 83 1.76 12.37 27.19
C SER A 83 0.32 12.89 27.20
N SER A 84 -0.60 12.03 26.80
CA SER A 84 -2.03 12.32 26.93
C SER A 84 -2.40 12.46 28.42
N PRO A 85 -3.21 13.47 28.80
CA PRO A 85 -3.66 13.61 30.18
C PRO A 85 -4.45 12.35 30.62
N PRO A 86 -4.36 11.96 31.91
CA PRO A 86 -5.11 10.81 32.42
C PRO A 86 -6.60 11.04 32.20
N ALA A 87 -7.27 10.01 31.67
CA ALA A 87 -8.69 10.03 31.37
C ALA A 87 -9.48 10.49 32.60
N GLN A 88 -10.23 11.59 32.46
CA GLN A 88 -11.10 12.09 33.51
C GLN A 88 -12.26 11.11 33.70
N ASP A 89 -12.45 10.63 34.93
CA ASP A 89 -13.53 9.72 35.30
C ASP A 89 -14.87 10.45 35.14
N VAL A 90 -15.59 10.12 34.05
CA VAL A 90 -16.98 10.53 33.88
C VAL A 90 -17.78 9.75 34.91
N GLY A 91 -17.99 10.35 36.09
CA GLY A 91 -18.60 9.69 37.23
C GLY A 91 -19.93 8.98 36.91
N VAL A 92 -20.47 8.26 37.89
CA VAL A 92 -21.65 7.36 37.75
C VAL A 92 -22.81 7.96 36.91
N LEU A 93 -23.01 9.28 36.99
CA LEU A 93 -24.03 10.02 36.25
C LEU A 93 -23.80 10.04 34.72
N GLY A 94 -22.54 10.11 34.27
CA GLY A 94 -22.16 10.04 32.86
C GLY A 94 -22.36 8.65 32.25
N HIS A 95 -21.98 7.60 33.01
CA HIS A 95 -22.23 6.21 32.61
C HIS A 95 -23.73 5.88 32.54
N GLY A 96 -24.55 6.45 33.43
CA GLY A 96 -26.00 6.31 33.38
C GLY A 96 -26.60 6.93 32.11
N LEU A 97 -26.14 8.13 31.74
CA LEU A 97 -26.63 8.81 30.53
C LEU A 97 -26.20 8.07 29.25
N SER A 98 -24.97 7.57 29.19
CA SER A 98 -24.47 6.82 28.03
C SER A 98 -25.20 5.49 27.86
N ALA A 99 -25.49 4.78 28.96
CA ALA A 99 -26.27 3.56 28.95
C ALA A 99 -27.70 3.82 28.45
N PHE A 100 -28.34 4.89 28.93
CA PHE A 100 -29.69 5.26 28.49
C PHE A 100 -29.73 5.63 27.00
N LEU A 101 -28.79 6.44 26.53
CA LEU A 101 -28.69 6.83 25.12
C LEU A 101 -28.48 5.60 24.23
N CYS A 102 -27.58 4.70 24.62
CA CYS A 102 -27.29 3.46 23.89
C CYS A 102 -28.52 2.54 23.80
N LEU A 103 -29.24 2.35 24.91
CA LEU A 103 -30.47 1.55 24.93
C LEU A 103 -31.58 2.19 24.09
N SER A 104 -31.76 3.51 24.15
CA SER A 104 -32.75 4.22 23.33
C SER A 104 -32.45 4.13 21.83
N ALA A 105 -31.18 4.29 21.44
CA ALA A 105 -30.74 4.20 20.05
C ALA A 105 -30.86 2.77 19.51
N GLY A 106 -30.52 1.77 20.34
CA GLY A 106 -30.70 0.36 20.02
C GLY A 106 -32.18 -0.01 19.84
N ALA A 107 -33.05 0.44 20.75
CA ALA A 107 -34.49 0.24 20.64
C ALA A 107 -35.07 0.92 19.39
N PHE A 108 -34.61 2.12 19.05
CA PHE A 108 -35.00 2.83 17.84
C PHE A 108 -34.52 2.12 16.57
N LEU A 109 -33.30 1.59 16.55
CA LEU A 109 -32.80 0.78 15.44
C LEU A 109 -33.59 -0.51 15.27
N LEU A 110 -33.94 -1.20 16.36
CA LEU A 110 -34.80 -2.39 16.30
C LEU A 110 -36.21 -2.03 15.81
N LEU A 111 -36.74 -0.87 16.22
CA LEU A 111 -38.00 -0.35 15.73
C LEU A 111 -37.92 -0.03 14.23
N LEU A 112 -36.84 0.61 13.77
CA LEU A 112 -36.57 0.83 12.35
C LEU A 112 -36.47 -0.49 11.59
N VAL A 113 -35.73 -1.48 12.08
CA VAL A 113 -35.66 -2.82 11.46
C VAL A 113 -37.05 -3.47 11.41
N ARG A 114 -37.89 -3.26 12.42
CA ARG A 114 -39.28 -3.76 12.44
C ARG A 114 -40.19 -3.01 11.48
N PHE A 115 -39.98 -1.70 11.27
CA PHE A 115 -40.79 -0.83 10.40
C PHE A 115 -40.31 -0.82 8.94
N GLN A 116 -39.02 -1.11 8.68
CA GLN A 116 -38.37 -1.30 7.37
C GLN A 116 -38.24 -2.78 6.99
N GLY A 117 -39.06 -3.65 7.58
CA GLY A 117 -39.13 -5.04 7.17
C GLY A 117 -39.59 -5.15 5.71
N ILE A 118 -38.65 -5.53 4.83
CA ILE A 118 -38.88 -6.24 3.54
C ILE A 118 -38.93 -5.39 2.25
N TRP A 119 -38.75 -4.06 2.28
CA TRP A 119 -38.53 -3.30 1.02
C TRP A 119 -37.05 -3.09 0.67
N PHE A 120 -36.15 -2.94 1.66
CA PHE A 120 -34.72 -2.70 1.41
C PHE A 120 -33.88 -3.96 1.14
N LEU A 121 -34.40 -5.15 1.44
CA LEU A 121 -33.66 -6.42 1.22
C LEU A 121 -33.72 -6.91 -0.23
N TRP A 122 -34.73 -6.47 -0.99
CA TRP A 122 -34.86 -6.77 -2.41
C TRP A 122 -33.59 -6.36 -3.18
N PRO A 123 -33.09 -5.11 -3.11
CA PRO A 123 -31.82 -4.73 -3.74
C PRO A 123 -30.64 -5.65 -3.45
N LEU A 124 -30.52 -6.15 -2.21
CA LEU A 124 -29.45 -7.07 -1.81
C LEU A 124 -29.65 -8.47 -2.42
N ALA A 125 -30.89 -8.95 -2.49
CA ALA A 125 -31.23 -10.19 -3.17
C ALA A 125 -30.98 -10.12 -4.68
N PHE A 126 -31.34 -8.99 -5.32
CA PHE A 126 -31.01 -8.73 -6.74
C PHE A 126 -29.50 -8.69 -6.98
N LEU A 127 -28.75 -8.05 -6.08
CA LEU A 127 -27.30 -8.03 -6.13
C LEU A 127 -26.72 -9.44 -6.00
N ALA A 128 -27.23 -10.26 -5.08
CA ALA A 128 -26.78 -11.64 -4.91
C ALA A 128 -27.04 -12.49 -6.17
N ILE A 129 -28.23 -12.39 -6.77
CA ILE A 129 -28.56 -13.07 -8.03
C ILE A 129 -27.64 -12.60 -9.16
N PHE A 130 -27.37 -11.29 -9.24
CA PHE A 130 -26.48 -10.72 -10.26
C PHE A 130 -25.04 -11.21 -10.10
N VAL A 131 -24.50 -11.21 -8.88
CA VAL A 131 -23.13 -11.67 -8.59
C VAL A 131 -22.98 -13.16 -8.91
N LEU A 132 -23.96 -13.99 -8.53
CA LEU A 132 -23.95 -15.42 -8.85
C LEU A 132 -24.04 -15.66 -10.37
N GLY A 133 -24.94 -14.97 -11.06
CA GLY A 133 -25.09 -15.07 -12.51
C GLY A 133 -23.83 -14.60 -13.27
N PHE A 134 -23.23 -13.50 -12.83
CA PHE A 134 -21.99 -12.98 -13.40
C PHE A 134 -20.81 -13.95 -13.17
N GLY A 135 -20.71 -14.55 -11.98
CA GLY A 135 -19.70 -15.56 -11.69
C GLY A 135 -19.82 -16.79 -12.61
N VAL A 136 -21.04 -17.28 -12.83
CA VAL A 136 -21.31 -18.39 -13.76
C VAL A 136 -20.94 -18.02 -15.20
N LEU A 137 -21.24 -16.79 -15.63
CA LEU A 137 -20.87 -16.28 -16.96
C LEU A 137 -19.35 -16.22 -17.14
N MET A 138 -18.62 -15.70 -16.15
CA MET A 138 -17.15 -15.62 -16.16
C MET A 138 -16.49 -17.00 -16.16
N ALA A 139 -17.02 -17.95 -15.37
CA ALA A 139 -16.54 -19.33 -15.41
C ALA A 139 -16.73 -19.95 -16.80
N ARG A 140 -17.89 -19.71 -17.43
CA ARG A 140 -18.17 -20.16 -18.81
C ARG A 140 -17.23 -19.54 -19.84
N SER A 141 -16.96 -18.23 -19.75
CA SER A 141 -16.06 -17.56 -20.70
C SER A 141 -14.62 -18.04 -20.55
N ALA A 142 -14.15 -18.23 -19.32
CA ALA A 142 -12.82 -18.77 -19.04
C ALA A 142 -12.65 -20.20 -19.57
N MET A 143 -13.63 -21.07 -19.37
CA MET A 143 -13.59 -22.44 -19.90
C MET A 143 -13.60 -22.47 -21.43
N ARG A 144 -14.41 -21.62 -22.09
CA ARG A 144 -14.39 -21.50 -23.56
C ARG A 144 -13.05 -20.98 -24.07
N ALA A 145 -12.47 -19.96 -23.43
CA ALA A 145 -11.16 -19.44 -23.78
C ALA A 145 -10.04 -20.49 -23.60
N ALA A 146 -10.08 -21.26 -22.50
CA ALA A 146 -9.14 -22.35 -22.26
C ALA A 146 -9.27 -23.47 -23.31
N SER A 147 -10.50 -23.83 -23.69
CA SER A 147 -10.76 -24.84 -24.73
C SER A 147 -10.30 -24.41 -26.13
N ALA A 148 -10.33 -23.10 -26.42
CA ALA A 148 -9.94 -22.56 -27.72
C ALA A 148 -8.42 -22.64 -27.97
N ASN A 149 -7.60 -22.63 -26.91
CA ASN A 149 -6.14 -22.70 -26.99
C ASN A 149 -5.57 -24.14 -27.15
N LEU A 150 -6.41 -25.17 -27.13
CA LEU A 150 -5.97 -26.56 -27.30
C LEU A 150 -5.70 -26.89 -28.78
N PRO A 151 -4.67 -27.69 -29.13
CA PRO A 151 -4.38 -28.06 -30.52
C PRO A 151 -5.55 -28.81 -31.16
N VAL A 152 -5.76 -28.62 -32.48
CA VAL A 152 -6.94 -29.14 -33.21
C VAL A 152 -7.03 -30.68 -33.21
N SER A 153 -5.91 -31.37 -33.01
CA SER A 153 -5.84 -32.83 -32.94
C SER A 153 -6.28 -33.43 -31.60
N ASN A 154 -6.53 -32.63 -30.57
CA ASN A 154 -6.81 -33.12 -29.23
C ASN A 154 -8.27 -33.58 -29.05
N LEU A 155 -8.47 -34.81 -28.58
CA LEU A 155 -9.79 -35.40 -28.27
C LEU A 155 -10.64 -34.52 -27.32
N LEU A 156 -9.99 -33.76 -26.42
CA LEU A 156 -10.66 -32.83 -25.50
C LEU A 156 -11.46 -31.73 -26.22
N ARG A 157 -11.05 -31.28 -27.41
CA ARG A 157 -11.80 -30.28 -28.20
C ARG A 157 -13.15 -30.85 -28.67
N ARG A 158 -13.23 -32.16 -28.91
CA ARG A 158 -14.48 -32.87 -29.27
C ARG A 158 -15.44 -33.00 -28.08
N HIS A 159 -14.91 -33.01 -26.86
CA HIS A 159 -15.70 -33.08 -25.61
C HIS A 159 -16.08 -31.69 -25.03
N ALA A 160 -15.70 -30.58 -25.67
CA ALA A 160 -16.05 -29.24 -25.20
C ALA A 160 -17.56 -29.02 -25.05
N GLY A 161 -18.38 -29.62 -25.94
CA GLY A 161 -19.84 -29.59 -25.81
C GLY A 161 -20.37 -30.38 -24.61
N ILE A 162 -19.73 -31.51 -24.26
CA ILE A 162 -20.10 -32.32 -23.09
C ILE A 162 -19.76 -31.59 -21.79
N GLN A 163 -18.63 -30.86 -21.75
CA GLN A 163 -18.28 -30.02 -20.61
C GLN A 163 -19.29 -28.90 -20.37
N GLU A 164 -19.85 -28.32 -21.44
CA GLU A 164 -20.86 -27.27 -21.33
C GLU A 164 -22.20 -27.82 -20.80
N VAL A 165 -22.63 -29.00 -21.27
CA VAL A 165 -23.83 -29.69 -20.75
C VAL A 165 -23.64 -30.07 -19.28
N ALA A 166 -22.49 -30.67 -18.92
CA ALA A 166 -22.20 -31.07 -17.55
C ALA A 166 -22.18 -29.86 -16.59
N PHE A 167 -21.61 -28.73 -17.03
CA PHE A 167 -21.58 -27.49 -16.25
C PHE A 167 -23.00 -26.97 -15.94
N TRP A 168 -23.87 -26.87 -16.96
CA TRP A 168 -25.25 -26.42 -16.75
C TRP A 168 -26.07 -27.39 -15.90
N LEU A 169 -25.78 -28.69 -15.99
CA LEU A 169 -26.43 -29.72 -15.17
C LEU A 169 -26.09 -29.55 -13.69
N VAL A 170 -24.82 -29.28 -13.36
CA VAL A 170 -24.39 -28.99 -11.97
C VAL A 170 -25.03 -27.71 -11.45
N VAL A 171 -25.04 -26.63 -12.24
CA VAL A 171 -25.68 -25.36 -11.85
C VAL A 171 -27.18 -25.54 -11.61
N ALA A 172 -27.88 -26.26 -12.50
CA ALA A 172 -29.30 -26.56 -12.34
C ALA A 172 -29.59 -27.44 -11.12
N CYS A 173 -28.73 -28.42 -10.85
CA CYS A 173 -28.86 -29.30 -9.68
C CYS A 173 -28.66 -28.53 -8.37
N CYS A 174 -27.67 -27.64 -8.29
CA CYS A 174 -27.48 -26.75 -7.14
C CYS A 174 -28.67 -25.81 -6.94
N ALA A 175 -29.19 -25.20 -8.02
CA ALA A 175 -30.35 -24.33 -7.94
C ALA A 175 -31.61 -25.09 -7.46
N PHE A 176 -31.81 -26.31 -7.95
CA PHE A 176 -32.92 -27.18 -7.55
C PHE A 176 -32.79 -27.65 -6.09
N GLY A 177 -31.57 -27.98 -5.63
CA GLY A 177 -31.33 -28.30 -4.22
C GLY A 177 -31.65 -27.14 -3.29
N LEU A 178 -31.24 -25.92 -3.65
CA LEU A 178 -31.60 -24.69 -2.94
C LEU A 178 -33.13 -24.46 -2.93
N TYR A 179 -33.79 -24.69 -4.06
CA TYR A 179 -35.25 -24.59 -4.16
C TYR A 179 -35.97 -25.56 -3.22
N LEU A 180 -35.53 -26.82 -3.15
CA LEU A 180 -36.11 -27.82 -2.26
C LEU A 180 -35.91 -27.45 -0.78
N VAL A 181 -34.73 -26.94 -0.41
CA VAL A 181 -34.43 -26.52 0.98
C VAL A 181 -35.25 -25.29 1.39
N LEU A 182 -35.51 -24.36 0.47
CA LEU A 182 -36.31 -23.17 0.74
C LEU A 182 -37.83 -23.45 0.78
N ASN A 183 -38.27 -24.60 0.26
CA ASN A 183 -39.68 -24.98 0.16
C ASN A 183 -40.08 -26.11 1.13
N GLN A 184 -39.24 -26.39 2.14
CA GLN A 184 -39.55 -27.20 3.32
C GLN A 184 -39.72 -26.31 4.55
#